data_AF-V4NP27-F1
#
_entry.id   AF-V4NP27-F1
#
_cell.length_a   1.000
_cell.length_b   1.000
_cell.length_c   1.000
_cell.angle_alpha   90.00
_cell.angle_beta   90.00
_cell.angle_gamma   90.00
#
_symmetry.space_group_name_H-M   'P 1'
#
loop_
_entity.id
_entity.type
_entity.pdbx_description
1 polymer ?
#
loop_
_entity_poly.entity_id
_entity_poly.type
_entity_poly.pdbx_seq_one_letter_code
_entity_poly.pdbx_strand_id
1 'polypeptide(L)'
;MRTEAYTPDAICESLGVGKFDLPWQKGQPWKQLRILLCPSFGPEVFLNLWEADGKAMARVVVGRTQIWNLPSPGRVTSDHSVNELTDTTFDQIERHFRLALVEPSPSVVTIDGMRVHILLKSAMSTIQIKDNPGRSKLGEYLAATIERLYYSTNNQRCRNGLAQAGSYVEMKLASTPEKDLEEVSTIMVVGAPDEQAEMLEAIAVVAVRAEAGGDEA
;
A
#
# COMPACT_ATOMS: atom_id res chain seq x y z
N MET A 1 -2.77 5.28 -16.32
CA MET A 1 -2.68 6.63 -15.72
C MET A 1 -1.58 7.37 -16.45
N ARG A 2 -1.66 8.69 -16.67
CA ARG A 2 -0.51 9.42 -17.23
C ARG A 2 0.66 9.36 -16.24
N THR A 3 1.88 9.15 -16.75
CA THR A 3 3.10 9.03 -15.92
C THR A 3 3.34 10.24 -15.01
N GLU A 4 2.96 11.44 -15.46
CA GLU A 4 3.05 12.70 -14.69
C GLU A 4 2.11 12.73 -13.47
N ALA A 5 0.96 12.04 -13.57
CA ALA A 5 -0.01 11.93 -12.49
C ALA A 5 0.33 10.80 -11.50
N TYR A 6 1.30 9.94 -11.84
CA TYR A 6 1.74 8.84 -11.00
C TYR A 6 2.76 9.32 -9.95
N THR A 7 2.27 10.11 -9.01
CA THR A 7 3.04 10.70 -7.89
C THR A 7 2.78 9.94 -6.59
N PRO A 8 3.69 10.02 -5.59
CA PRO A 8 3.47 9.37 -4.30
C PRO A 8 2.15 9.77 -3.62
N ASP A 9 1.80 11.06 -3.70
CA ASP A 9 0.55 11.58 -3.15
C ASP A 9 -0.67 11.00 -3.87
N ALA A 10 -0.67 11.00 -5.21
CA ALA A 10 -1.78 10.44 -5.98
C ALA A 10 -1.96 8.93 -5.73
N ILE A 11 -0.86 8.18 -5.58
CA ILE A 11 -0.89 6.76 -5.26
C ILE A 11 -1.47 6.56 -3.85
N CYS A 12 -0.99 7.30 -2.86
CA CYS A 12 -1.47 7.20 -1.48
C CYS A 12 -2.94 7.64 -1.34
N GLU A 13 -3.38 8.65 -2.09
CA GLU A 13 -4.79 9.04 -2.18
C GLU A 13 -5.64 7.93 -2.82
N SER A 14 -5.14 7.31 -3.89
CA SER A 14 -5.79 6.18 -4.56
C SER A 14 -5.95 4.98 -3.62
N LEU A 15 -4.94 4.71 -2.77
CA LEU A 15 -4.97 3.69 -1.71
C LEU A 15 -5.83 4.08 -0.48
N GLY A 16 -6.41 5.29 -0.47
CA GLY A 16 -7.23 5.78 0.64
C GLY A 16 -6.47 6.08 1.92
N VAL A 17 -5.14 6.32 1.85
CA VAL A 17 -4.30 6.65 3.01
C VAL A 17 -3.93 8.14 3.11
N GLY A 18 -4.56 8.97 2.27
CA GLY A 18 -4.29 10.42 2.18
C GLY A 18 -2.99 10.72 1.43
N LYS A 19 -2.43 11.92 1.59
CA LYS A 19 -1.17 12.31 0.94
C LYS A 19 0.02 11.56 1.53
N PHE A 20 1.05 11.32 0.74
CA PHE A 20 2.29 10.67 1.18
C PHE A 20 3.09 11.59 2.09
N ASP A 21 3.23 12.86 1.72
CA ASP A 21 3.84 13.88 2.57
C ASP A 21 2.77 14.78 3.19
N LEU A 22 2.37 14.48 4.43
CA LEU A 22 1.46 15.32 5.21
C LEU A 22 2.25 16.23 6.15
N PRO A 23 1.97 17.54 6.21
CA PRO A 23 2.64 18.43 7.16
C PRO A 23 2.46 17.93 8.59
N TRP A 24 3.49 18.12 9.42
CA TRP A 24 3.44 17.71 10.81
C TRP A 24 2.38 18.50 11.56
N GLN A 25 1.48 17.81 12.25
CA GLN A 25 0.41 18.45 13.03
C GLN A 25 0.58 18.17 14.52
N LYS A 26 0.20 19.13 15.36
CA LYS A 26 0.21 18.98 16.82
C LYS A 26 -0.67 17.80 17.21
N GLY A 27 -0.11 16.83 17.95
CA GLY A 27 -0.80 15.58 18.33
C GLY A 27 -0.51 14.38 17.42
N GLN A 28 0.31 14.52 16.38
CA GLN A 28 0.82 13.39 15.60
C GLN A 28 1.91 12.61 16.36
N PRO A 29 2.14 11.33 16.01
CA PRO A 29 3.25 10.51 16.50
C PRO A 29 4.55 11.29 16.51
N TRP A 30 5.42 11.14 17.51
CA TRP A 30 6.67 11.91 17.60
C TRP A 30 7.69 11.52 16.52
N LYS A 31 7.45 10.36 15.90
CA LYS A 31 8.26 9.74 14.87
C LYS A 31 7.36 8.90 13.96
N GLN A 32 7.57 9.03 12.65
CA GLN A 32 6.81 8.34 11.62
C GLN A 32 7.71 8.00 10.43
N LEU A 33 7.60 6.78 9.94
CA LEU A 33 8.29 6.29 8.74
C LEU A 33 7.23 5.81 7.74
N ARG A 34 7.17 6.45 6.58
CA ARG A 34 6.27 6.10 5.48
C ARG A 34 7.10 5.55 4.33
N ILE A 35 6.69 4.40 3.80
CA ILE A 35 7.35 3.72 2.69
C ILE A 35 6.28 3.41 1.66
N LEU A 36 6.47 3.85 0.43
CA LEU A 36 5.63 3.49 -0.69
C LEU A 36 6.47 2.67 -1.67
N LEU A 37 6.03 1.45 -1.89
CA LEU A 37 6.59 0.49 -2.83
C LEU A 37 5.73 0.51 -4.10
N CYS A 38 6.37 0.72 -5.25
CA CYS A 38 5.74 0.76 -6.56
C CYS A 38 6.36 -0.32 -7.46
N PRO A 39 5.96 -1.60 -7.32
CA PRO A 39 6.44 -2.69 -8.17
C PRO A 39 6.01 -2.48 -9.64
N SER A 40 6.88 -2.74 -10.62
CA SER A 40 6.51 -2.63 -12.05
C SER A 40 5.36 -3.56 -12.44
N PHE A 41 5.33 -4.78 -11.90
CA PHE A 41 4.36 -5.83 -12.23
C PHE A 41 3.53 -6.31 -11.04
N GLY A 42 3.27 -5.42 -10.08
CA GLY A 42 2.44 -5.71 -8.91
C GLY A 42 1.72 -4.46 -8.41
N PRO A 43 0.64 -4.62 -7.63
CA PRO A 43 -0.03 -3.48 -7.02
C PRO A 43 0.91 -2.76 -6.06
N GLU A 44 0.63 -1.47 -5.86
CA GLU A 44 1.37 -0.63 -4.95
C GLU A 44 1.13 -1.03 -3.49
N VAL A 45 2.19 -0.94 -2.68
CA VAL A 45 2.17 -1.27 -1.26
C VAL A 45 2.61 -0.05 -0.45
N PHE A 46 1.78 0.38 0.47
CA PHE A 46 2.08 1.46 1.39
C PHE A 46 2.29 0.92 2.81
N LEU A 47 3.43 1.26 3.39
CA LEU A 47 3.81 0.92 4.76
C LEU A 47 3.91 2.22 5.56
N ASN A 48 3.33 2.22 6.76
CA ASN A 48 3.46 3.33 7.70
C ASN A 48 3.80 2.77 9.07
N LEU A 49 4.95 3.15 9.61
CA LEU A 49 5.38 2.80 10.95
C LEU A 49 5.40 4.08 11.79
N TRP A 50 4.85 4.03 13.00
CA TRP A 50 4.79 5.20 13.87
C TRP A 50 4.77 4.79 15.35
N GLU A 51 5.10 5.73 16.23
CA GLU A 51 4.95 5.56 17.67
C GLU A 51 3.66 6.22 18.15
N ALA A 52 2.81 5.47 18.84
CA ALA A 52 1.61 5.97 19.50
C ALA A 52 1.50 5.39 20.91
N ASP A 53 1.27 6.24 21.90
CA ASP A 53 1.07 5.84 23.31
C ASP A 53 2.19 4.92 23.86
N GLY A 54 3.44 5.20 23.48
CA GLY A 54 4.62 4.43 23.90
C GLY A 54 4.77 3.08 23.20
N LYS A 55 3.94 2.78 22.19
CA LYS A 55 4.00 1.56 21.40
C LYS A 55 4.39 1.84 19.96
N ALA A 56 5.18 0.94 19.39
CA ALA A 56 5.43 0.94 17.95
C ALA A 56 4.25 0.30 17.20
N MET A 57 3.74 0.98 16.19
CA MET A 57 2.63 0.54 15.36
C MET A 57 3.05 0.47 13.90
N ALA A 58 2.52 -0.49 13.15
CA ALA A 58 2.68 -0.57 11.71
C ALA A 58 1.34 -0.74 11.01
N ARG A 59 1.18 -0.05 9.88
CA ARG A 59 0.09 -0.22 8.92
C ARG A 59 0.67 -0.67 7.60
N VAL A 60 0.10 -1.73 7.05
CA VAL A 60 0.35 -2.22 5.69
C VAL A 60 -0.93 -2.02 4.89
N VAL A 61 -0.81 -1.41 3.71
CA VAL A 61 -1.91 -1.22 2.77
C VAL A 61 -1.45 -1.71 1.40
N VAL A 62 -2.23 -2.58 0.78
CA VAL A 62 -1.94 -3.16 -0.54
C VAL A 62 -3.11 -2.87 -1.47
N GLY A 63 -2.83 -2.31 -2.64
CA GLY A 63 -3.85 -2.17 -3.69
C GLY A 63 -4.26 -3.53 -4.26
N ARG A 64 -5.52 -3.69 -4.66
CA ARG A 64 -5.94 -4.90 -5.41
C ARG A 64 -5.63 -4.84 -6.90
N THR A 65 -5.34 -3.65 -7.40
CA THR A 65 -5.00 -3.39 -8.79
C THR A 65 -3.82 -2.43 -8.87
N GLN A 66 -3.12 -2.45 -10.01
CA GLN A 66 -2.02 -1.56 -10.30
C GLN A 66 -2.53 -0.16 -10.64
N ILE A 67 -2.21 0.83 -9.82
CA ILE A 67 -2.70 2.19 -9.98
C ILE A 67 -2.21 2.82 -11.29
N TRP A 68 -0.98 2.53 -11.71
CA TRP A 68 -0.46 3.07 -12.97
C TRP A 68 -1.25 2.59 -14.20
N ASN A 69 -1.94 1.44 -14.11
CA ASN A 69 -2.76 0.89 -15.20
C ASN A 69 -4.17 1.51 -15.29
N LEU A 70 -4.58 2.32 -14.31
CA LEU A 70 -5.93 2.92 -14.30
C LEU A 70 -6.10 4.00 -15.37
N PRO A 71 -7.24 4.12 -16.05
CA PRO A 71 -7.45 5.14 -17.08
C PRO A 71 -7.35 6.58 -16.51
N SER A 72 -7.75 6.79 -15.27
CA SER A 72 -7.70 8.06 -14.55
C SER A 72 -7.33 7.87 -13.07
N PRO A 73 -6.82 8.91 -12.37
CA PRO A 73 -6.68 8.89 -10.92
C PRO A 73 -8.03 8.60 -10.25
N GLY A 74 -8.03 7.69 -9.28
CA GLY A 74 -9.25 7.25 -8.61
C GLY A 74 -8.94 6.31 -7.47
N ARG A 75 -9.90 6.19 -6.54
CA ARG A 75 -9.76 5.28 -5.40
C ARG A 75 -9.77 3.83 -5.89
N VAL A 76 -8.81 3.05 -5.43
CA VAL A 76 -8.78 1.60 -5.68
C VAL A 76 -9.24 0.85 -4.45
N THR A 77 -9.78 -0.34 -4.67
CA THR A 77 -9.97 -1.29 -3.58
C THR A 77 -8.60 -1.67 -3.01
N SER A 78 -8.46 -1.56 -1.70
CA SER A 78 -7.22 -1.86 -0.99
C SER A 78 -7.50 -2.69 0.25
N ASP A 79 -6.54 -3.54 0.58
CA ASP A 79 -6.55 -4.34 1.80
C ASP A 79 -5.62 -3.70 2.82
N HIS A 80 -6.03 -3.73 4.09
CA HIS A 80 -5.34 -3.05 5.17
C HIS A 80 -5.05 -4.02 6.32
N SER A 81 -3.92 -3.79 6.97
CA SER A 81 -3.58 -4.41 8.24
C SER A 81 -2.91 -3.40 9.14
N VAL A 82 -3.29 -3.39 10.42
CA VAL A 82 -2.63 -2.60 11.47
C VAL A 82 -2.19 -3.58 12.53
N ASN A 83 -0.90 -3.54 12.88
CA ASN A 83 -0.28 -4.46 13.81
C ASN A 83 0.56 -3.67 14.81
N GLU A 84 0.58 -4.14 16.06
CA GLU A 84 1.52 -3.69 17.07
C GLU A 84 2.88 -4.33 16.77
N LEU A 85 3.93 -3.52 16.80
CA LEU A 85 5.31 -3.98 16.71
C LEU A 85 5.90 -4.00 18.13
N THR A 86 6.91 -4.84 18.34
CA THR A 86 7.72 -4.70 19.56
C THR A 86 8.46 -3.36 19.52
N ASP A 87 8.63 -2.70 20.66
CA ASP A 87 9.30 -1.40 20.74
C ASP A 87 10.69 -1.42 20.09
N THR A 88 11.42 -2.53 20.26
CA THR A 88 12.74 -2.75 19.64
C THR A 88 12.71 -2.84 18.11
N THR A 89 11.58 -3.16 17.50
CA THR A 89 11.49 -3.38 16.05
C THR A 89 11.53 -2.06 15.30
N PHE A 90 10.84 -1.02 15.75
CA PHE A 90 10.81 0.25 15.03
C PHE A 90 12.16 0.96 15.05
N ASP A 91 12.85 0.96 16.20
CA ASP A 91 14.21 1.50 16.31
C ASP A 91 15.23 0.73 15.47
N GLN A 92 15.10 -0.60 15.39
CA GLN A 92 15.93 -1.41 14.50
C GLN A 92 15.72 -1.05 13.03
N ILE A 93 14.46 -0.88 12.61
CA ILE A 93 14.10 -0.49 11.23
C ILE A 93 14.65 0.91 10.93
N GLU A 94 14.47 1.88 11.82
CA GLU A 94 15.02 3.24 11.63
C GLU A 94 16.55 3.22 11.55
N ARG A 95 17.21 2.48 12.43
CA ARG A 95 18.68 2.36 12.41
C ARG A 95 19.15 1.77 11.09
N HIS A 96 18.50 0.73 10.58
CA HIS A 96 18.85 0.13 9.28
C HIS A 96 18.60 1.10 8.13
N PHE A 97 17.52 1.89 8.18
CA PHE A 97 17.25 2.95 7.22
C PHE A 97 18.37 4.01 7.20
N ARG A 98 18.81 4.46 8.38
CA ARG A 98 19.89 5.44 8.48
C ARG A 98 21.22 4.91 7.98
N LEU A 99 21.52 3.63 8.18
CA LEU A 99 22.70 3.00 7.62
C LEU A 99 22.63 2.92 6.09
N ALA A 100 21.45 2.61 5.55
CA ALA A 100 21.24 2.55 4.10
C ALA A 100 21.41 3.91 3.39
N LEU A 101 21.30 5.03 4.13
CA LEU A 101 21.52 6.38 3.60
C LEU A 101 22.99 6.76 3.40
N VAL A 102 23.91 6.09 4.11
CA VAL A 102 25.33 6.49 4.14
C VAL A 102 26.07 5.99 2.90
N GLU A 103 25.63 4.88 2.30
CA GLU A 103 26.28 4.30 1.13
C GLU A 103 25.61 4.79 -0.15
N PRO A 104 26.38 5.31 -1.13
CA PRO A 104 25.81 5.72 -2.40
C PRO A 104 25.28 4.49 -3.16
N SER A 105 24.03 4.55 -3.60
CA SER A 105 23.48 3.56 -4.53
C SER A 105 24.34 3.56 -5.80
N PRO A 106 24.82 2.40 -6.28
CA PRO A 106 25.50 2.33 -7.55
C PRO A 106 24.57 2.83 -8.65
N SER A 107 25.10 3.62 -9.60
CA SER A 107 24.32 4.10 -10.74
C SER A 107 23.98 2.92 -11.67
N VAL A 108 22.84 2.28 -11.42
CA VAL A 108 22.33 1.17 -12.21
C VAL A 108 21.10 1.64 -12.96
N VAL A 109 21.08 1.38 -14.27
CA VAL A 109 19.87 1.53 -15.07
C VAL A 109 19.05 0.26 -14.90
N THR A 110 17.96 0.35 -14.14
CA THR A 110 17.02 -0.75 -13.95
C THR A 110 15.84 -0.56 -14.90
N ILE A 111 15.67 -1.49 -15.85
CA ILE A 111 14.56 -1.47 -16.83
C ILE A 111 13.27 -1.94 -16.18
N ASP A 112 13.34 -2.99 -15.35
CA ASP A 112 12.23 -3.55 -14.58
C ASP A 112 12.58 -3.59 -13.10
N GLY A 113 11.72 -3.06 -12.23
CA GLY A 113 12.05 -2.97 -10.81
C GLY A 113 10.90 -2.50 -9.93
N MET A 114 11.23 -2.09 -8.71
CA MET A 114 10.26 -1.53 -7.77
C MET A 114 10.75 -0.15 -7.39
N ARG A 115 10.07 0.91 -7.83
CA ARG A 115 10.42 2.24 -7.31
C ARG A 115 10.01 2.30 -5.84
N VAL A 116 10.83 2.94 -5.02
CA VAL A 116 10.50 3.19 -3.62
C VAL A 116 10.53 4.69 -3.32
N HIS A 117 9.56 5.13 -2.53
CA HIS A 117 9.55 6.43 -1.88
C HIS A 117 9.54 6.22 -0.37
N ILE A 118 10.48 6.85 0.33
CA ILE A 118 10.60 6.75 1.79
C ILE A 118 10.59 8.14 2.38
N LEU A 119 9.86 8.30 3.47
CA LEU A 119 9.76 9.52 4.23
C LEU A 119 9.88 9.18 5.72
N LEU A 120 10.99 9.58 6.34
CA LEU A 120 11.15 9.55 7.79
C LEU A 120 10.90 10.96 8.32
N LYS A 121 9.89 11.09 9.18
CA LYS A 121 9.58 12.30 9.93
C LYS A 121 9.82 12.07 11.42
N SER A 122 10.45 13.05 12.03
CA SER A 122 10.71 13.13 13.46
C SER A 122 10.56 14.58 13.89
N ALA A 123 10.46 14.82 15.20
CA ALA A 123 10.42 16.18 15.75
C ALA A 123 11.58 17.09 15.29
N MET A 124 12.74 16.52 14.95
CA MET A 124 13.94 17.30 14.59
C MET A 124 14.29 17.26 13.10
N SER A 125 13.72 16.34 12.32
CA SER A 125 14.17 16.12 10.94
C SER A 125 13.10 15.49 10.06
N THR A 126 13.14 15.84 8.79
CA THR A 126 12.44 15.14 7.71
C THR A 126 13.49 14.67 6.70
N ILE A 127 13.50 13.37 6.42
CA ILE A 127 14.39 12.75 5.43
C ILE A 127 13.51 12.08 4.38
N GLN A 128 13.76 12.36 3.11
CA GLN A 128 13.03 11.78 2.00
C GLN A 128 13.99 11.13 1.00
N ILE A 129 13.66 9.91 0.56
CA ILE A 129 14.36 9.20 -0.50
C ILE A 129 13.36 8.84 -1.61
N LYS A 130 13.82 8.93 -2.85
CA LYS A 130 13.20 8.31 -4.02
C LYS A 130 14.28 7.53 -4.76
N ASP A 131 14.15 6.21 -4.82
CA ASP A 131 15.19 5.37 -5.42
C ASP A 131 14.61 4.06 -5.99
N ASN A 132 15.45 3.22 -6.59
CA ASN A 132 15.20 1.83 -6.90
C ASN A 132 16.06 0.97 -5.96
N PRO A 133 15.47 0.08 -5.15
CA PRO A 133 16.19 -0.56 -4.07
C PRO A 133 17.29 -1.51 -4.54
N GLY A 134 17.16 -2.13 -5.72
CA GLY A 134 18.20 -2.98 -6.35
C GLY A 134 18.99 -3.88 -5.38
N ARG A 135 20.21 -4.27 -5.76
CA ARG A 135 21.16 -4.92 -4.85
C ARG A 135 21.97 -3.86 -4.08
N SER A 136 21.31 -3.08 -3.24
CA SER A 136 21.93 -2.03 -2.43
C SER A 136 21.62 -2.20 -0.93
N LYS A 137 22.23 -1.38 -0.07
CA LYS A 137 21.84 -1.29 1.35
C LYS A 137 20.38 -0.88 1.54
N LEU A 138 19.83 -0.11 0.60
CA LEU A 138 18.40 0.19 0.59
C LEU A 138 17.57 -1.07 0.33
N GLY A 139 18.01 -1.95 -0.57
CA GLY A 139 17.44 -3.27 -0.80
C GLY A 139 17.49 -4.15 0.44
N GLU A 140 18.64 -4.24 1.12
CA GLU A 140 18.79 -4.98 2.40
C GLU A 140 17.84 -4.44 3.48
N TYR A 141 17.75 -3.11 3.61
CA TYR A 141 16.83 -2.45 4.54
C TYR A 141 15.36 -2.77 4.21
N LEU A 142 14.96 -2.68 2.94
CA LEU A 142 13.60 -2.99 2.53
C LEU A 142 13.29 -4.46 2.73
N ALA A 143 14.22 -5.36 2.43
CA ALA A 143 14.05 -6.79 2.67
C ALA A 143 13.78 -7.07 4.15
N ALA A 144 14.61 -6.54 5.05
CA ALA A 144 14.43 -6.68 6.50
C ALA A 144 13.10 -6.07 6.99
N THR A 145 12.68 -4.94 6.41
CA THR A 145 11.42 -4.27 6.77
C THR A 145 10.21 -5.08 6.30
N ILE A 146 10.21 -5.52 5.04
CA ILE A 146 9.15 -6.34 4.43
C ILE A 146 9.01 -7.65 5.21
N GLU A 147 10.11 -8.32 5.54
CA GLU A 147 10.10 -9.57 6.31
C GLU A 147 9.39 -9.40 7.66
N ARG A 148 9.79 -8.38 8.43
CA ARG A 148 9.21 -8.11 9.75
C ARG A 148 7.72 -7.82 9.68
N LEU A 149 7.31 -7.01 8.70
CA LEU A 149 5.89 -6.69 8.50
C LEU A 149 5.11 -7.90 7.99
N TYR A 150 5.71 -8.76 7.18
CA TYR A 150 5.07 -9.97 6.67
C TYR A 150 4.73 -10.96 7.80
N TYR A 151 5.63 -11.10 8.78
CA TYR A 151 5.41 -11.97 9.94
C TYR A 151 4.55 -11.33 11.04
N SER A 152 4.44 -10.00 11.10
CA SER A 152 3.55 -9.32 12.07
C SER A 152 2.13 -9.12 11.54
N THR A 153 1.91 -9.28 10.24
CA THR A 153 0.63 -9.05 9.57
C THR A 153 -0.24 -10.30 9.57
N ASN A 154 -1.46 -10.18 10.09
CA ASN A 154 -2.45 -11.27 10.05
C ASN A 154 -3.33 -11.29 8.79
N ASN A 155 -3.35 -10.20 8.02
CA ASN A 155 -4.13 -10.14 6.78
C ASN A 155 -3.40 -10.84 5.63
N GLN A 156 -3.96 -11.94 5.12
CA GLN A 156 -3.35 -12.74 4.06
C GLN A 156 -3.07 -11.95 2.78
N ARG A 157 -3.96 -11.02 2.38
CA ARG A 157 -3.76 -10.18 1.19
C ARG A 157 -2.59 -9.23 1.35
N CYS A 158 -2.47 -8.64 2.54
CA CYS A 158 -1.31 -7.81 2.87
C CYS A 158 0.00 -8.64 2.87
N ARG A 159 -0.03 -9.87 3.39
CA ARG A 159 1.13 -10.79 3.33
C ARG A 159 1.51 -11.13 1.89
N ASN A 160 0.55 -11.44 1.03
CA ASN A 160 0.78 -11.73 -0.38
C ASN A 160 1.36 -10.51 -1.11
N GLY A 161 0.83 -9.30 -0.87
CA GLY A 161 1.38 -8.07 -1.42
C GLY A 161 2.81 -7.78 -0.95
N LEU A 162 3.11 -8.01 0.34
CA LEU A 162 4.47 -7.94 0.87
C LEU A 162 5.40 -8.98 0.25
N ALA A 163 4.93 -10.21 0.05
CA ALA A 163 5.70 -11.27 -0.59
C ALA A 163 6.04 -10.94 -2.05
N GLN A 164 5.07 -10.40 -2.80
CA GLN A 164 5.27 -9.92 -4.17
C GLN A 164 6.24 -8.74 -4.23
N ALA A 165 6.11 -7.76 -3.33
CA ALA A 165 7.08 -6.66 -3.24
C ALA A 165 8.48 -7.17 -2.85
N GLY A 166 8.55 -8.16 -1.95
CA GLY A 166 9.77 -8.81 -1.50
C GLY A 166 10.59 -9.45 -2.62
N SER A 167 9.97 -9.94 -3.68
CA SER A 167 10.70 -10.53 -4.81
C SER A 167 11.61 -9.52 -5.53
N TYR A 168 11.28 -8.22 -5.48
CA TYR A 168 12.10 -7.14 -6.06
C TYR A 168 13.36 -6.82 -5.24
N VAL A 169 13.44 -7.35 -4.02
CA VAL A 169 14.61 -7.28 -3.14
C VAL A 169 15.14 -8.69 -2.85
N GLU A 170 14.97 -9.61 -3.81
CA GLU A 170 15.49 -10.98 -3.82
C GLU A 170 15.00 -11.88 -2.69
N MET A 171 13.89 -11.51 -2.02
CA MET A 171 13.26 -12.35 -1.01
C MET A 171 12.32 -13.39 -1.62
N LYS A 172 12.25 -14.54 -0.95
CA LYS A 172 11.27 -15.60 -1.25
C LYS A 172 10.37 -15.81 -0.05
N LEU A 173 9.36 -14.96 0.07
CA LEU A 173 8.30 -15.12 1.06
C LEU A 173 7.17 -15.98 0.45
N ALA A 174 6.50 -16.76 1.30
CA ALA A 174 5.39 -17.58 0.84
C ALA A 174 4.18 -16.71 0.47
N SER A 175 3.53 -17.02 -0.65
CA SER A 175 2.21 -16.47 -0.97
C SER A 175 1.20 -17.60 -0.87
N THR A 176 0.06 -17.33 -0.23
CA THR A 176 -1.04 -18.30 -0.16
C THR A 176 -2.08 -17.92 -1.20
N PRO A 177 -2.51 -18.85 -2.07
CA PRO A 177 -3.59 -18.60 -3.00
C PRO A 177 -4.81 -18.06 -2.27
N GLU A 178 -5.36 -16.96 -2.78
CA GLU A 178 -6.58 -16.39 -2.24
C GLU A 178 -7.78 -17.04 -2.91
N LYS A 179 -8.87 -17.21 -2.16
CA LYS A 179 -10.17 -17.46 -2.79
C LYS A 179 -10.58 -16.14 -3.44
N ASP A 180 -10.86 -16.16 -4.74
CA ASP A 180 -11.43 -15.01 -5.43
C ASP A 180 -12.71 -14.61 -4.70
N LEU A 181 -12.69 -13.40 -4.12
CA LEU A 181 -13.91 -12.79 -3.62
C LEU A 181 -14.57 -12.17 -4.85
N GLU A 182 -15.83 -12.50 -5.09
CA GLU A 182 -16.62 -11.91 -6.17
C GLU A 182 -16.44 -10.39 -6.15
N GLU A 183 -16.07 -9.81 -7.30
CA GLU A 183 -15.92 -8.38 -7.42
C GLU A 183 -17.27 -7.72 -7.16
N VAL A 184 -17.37 -6.99 -6.05
CA VAL A 184 -18.53 -6.14 -5.78
C VAL A 184 -18.47 -4.98 -6.78
N SER A 185 -19.18 -5.13 -7.89
CA SER A 185 -19.34 -4.08 -8.89
C SER A 185 -20.21 -2.97 -8.31
N THR A 186 -19.61 -1.78 -8.17
CA THR A 186 -20.36 -0.57 -7.78
C THR A 186 -20.94 0.04 -9.05
N ILE A 187 -22.27 0.01 -9.22
CA ILE A 187 -22.96 0.65 -10.33
C ILE A 187 -23.21 2.11 -9.96
N MET A 188 -22.67 3.05 -10.74
CA MET A 188 -23.01 4.47 -10.64
C MET A 188 -24.07 4.79 -11.70
N VAL A 189 -25.25 5.24 -11.26
CA VAL A 189 -26.32 5.70 -12.15
C VAL A 189 -26.20 7.22 -12.30
N VAL A 190 -26.06 7.68 -13.54
CA VAL A 190 -26.00 9.12 -13.88
C VAL A 190 -27.22 9.44 -14.74
N GLY A 191 -28.03 10.40 -14.30
CA GLY A 191 -29.29 10.80 -14.96
C GLY A 191 -30.00 11.88 -14.14
N ALA A 192 -31.14 12.37 -14.62
CA ALA A 192 -32.02 13.21 -13.81
C ALA A 192 -32.59 12.41 -12.60
N PRO A 193 -33.02 13.06 -11.50
CA PRO A 193 -33.40 12.36 -10.28
C PRO A 193 -34.50 11.28 -10.45
N ASP A 194 -35.40 11.48 -11.40
CA ASP A 194 -36.43 10.55 -11.84
C ASP A 194 -35.84 9.31 -12.54
N GLU A 195 -34.91 9.51 -13.47
CA GLU A 195 -34.18 8.42 -14.15
C GLU A 195 -33.31 7.60 -13.17
N GLN A 196 -32.71 8.28 -12.18
CA GLN A 196 -31.95 7.61 -11.13
C GLN A 196 -32.83 6.72 -10.25
N ALA A 197 -34.02 7.20 -9.88
CA ALA A 197 -34.96 6.45 -9.05
C ALA A 197 -35.47 5.20 -9.77
N GLU A 198 -35.87 5.32 -11.05
CA GLU A 198 -36.34 4.19 -11.85
C GLU A 198 -35.25 3.12 -12.04
N MET A 199 -34.01 3.54 -12.30
CA MET A 199 -32.90 2.60 -12.48
C MET A 199 -32.52 1.88 -11.17
N LEU A 200 -32.51 2.60 -10.03
CA LEU A 200 -32.25 1.99 -8.72
C LEU A 200 -33.34 0.98 -8.34
N GLU A 201 -34.60 1.28 -8.65
CA GLU A 201 -35.72 0.36 -8.45
C GLU A 201 -35.59 -0.90 -9.33
N ALA A 202 -35.21 -0.73 -10.60
CA ALA A 202 -34.95 -1.85 -11.50
C ALA A 202 -33.79 -2.74 -11.02
N ILE A 203 -32.70 -2.16 -10.52
CA ILE A 203 -31.57 -2.90 -9.95
C ILE A 203 -32.01 -3.68 -8.69
N ALA A 204 -32.80 -3.07 -7.81
CA ALA A 204 -33.30 -3.72 -6.61
C ALA A 204 -34.20 -4.93 -6.93
N VAL A 205 -35.04 -4.84 -7.96
CA VAL A 205 -35.90 -5.95 -8.42
C VAL A 205 -35.08 -7.11 -8.98
N VAL A 206 -33.99 -6.82 -9.70
CA VAL A 206 -33.07 -7.85 -10.23
C VAL A 206 -32.30 -8.55 -9.10
N ALA A 207 -31.84 -7.80 -8.09
CA ALA A 207 -31.12 -8.35 -6.95
C ALA A 207 -31.99 -9.33 -6.14
N VAL A 208 -33.25 -8.98 -5.86
CA VAL A 208 -34.19 -9.85 -5.13
C VAL A 208 -34.50 -11.14 -5.90
N ARG A 209 -34.53 -11.11 -7.24
CA ARG A 209 -34.75 -12.30 -8.07
C ARG A 209 -33.53 -13.21 -8.14
N ALA A 210 -32.32 -12.66 -8.11
CA ALA A 210 -31.09 -13.44 -8.08
C ALA A 210 -30.96 -14.21 -6.75
N GLU A 211 -31.37 -13.62 -5.62
CA GLU A 211 -31.37 -14.29 -4.32
C GLU A 211 -32.47 -15.36 -4.21
N ALA A 212 -33.63 -15.16 -4.85
CA ALA A 212 -34.73 -16.13 -4.83
C ALA A 212 -34.54 -17.32 -5.79
N GLY A 213 -33.64 -17.22 -6.78
CA GLY A 213 -33.36 -18.26 -7.77
C GLY A 213 -32.17 -19.17 -7.44
N GLY A 214 -31.51 -18.95 -6.31
CA GLY A 214 -30.30 -19.68 -5.89
C GLY A 214 -30.55 -21.02 -5.19
N ASP A 215 -31.81 -21.48 -5.07
CA ASP A 215 -32.19 -22.67 -4.29
C ASP A 215 -32.79 -23.82 -5.14
N GLU A 216 -32.62 -23.78 -6.47
CA GLU A 216 -32.90 -24.94 -7.33
C GLU A 216 -31.72 -25.24 -8.27
N ALA A 217 -30.70 -25.94 -7.76
CA ALA A 217 -29.86 -26.90 -8.49
C ALA A 217 -29.03 -27.77 -7.53
#